data_AF-A0A8B5XCK3-F1
#
_entry.id   AF-A0A8B5XCK3-F1
#
_cell.length_a   1.000
_cell.length_b   1.000
_cell.length_c   1.000
_cell.angle_alpha   90.00
_cell.angle_beta   90.00
_cell.angle_gamma   90.00
#
_symmetry.space_group_name_H-M   'P 1'
#
loop_
_entity.id
_entity.type
_entity.pdbx_description
1 polymer ?
#
loop_
_entity_poly.entity_id
_entity_poly.type
_entity_poly.pdbx_seq_one_letter_code
_entity_poly.pdbx_strand_id
1 'polypeptide(L)' 'MDDIGGMLFGLVACAIIAMVMIWVPYALINLLRQKRSGKAHEIAAERYARGELSENEYRQIRSNLES' A
#
# COMPACT_ATOMS: atom_id res chain seq x y z
N MET A 1 34.81 -18.18 26.94
CA MET A 1 33.48 -18.58 26.40
C MET A 1 32.74 -17.33 25.91
N ASP A 2 33.48 -16.35 25.38
CA ASP A 2 33.03 -14.95 25.33
C ASP A 2 32.81 -14.47 23.88
N ASP A 3 33.42 -15.14 22.91
CA ASP A 3 33.33 -14.76 21.48
C ASP A 3 32.03 -15.22 20.81
N ILE A 4 31.41 -16.30 21.31
CA ILE A 4 30.20 -16.89 20.71
C ILE A 4 28.96 -16.02 20.98
N GLY A 5 28.91 -15.37 22.16
CA GLY A 5 27.79 -14.51 22.55
C GLY A 5 27.66 -13.27 21.68
N GLY A 6 28.80 -12.62 21.38
CA GLY A 6 28.83 -11.44 20.52
C GLY A 6 28.42 -11.75 19.07
N MET A 7 28.86 -12.90 18.54
CA MET A 7 28.58 -13.30 17.16
C MET A 7 27.09 -13.64 16.94
N LEU A 8 26.48 -14.34 17.90
CA LEU A 8 25.03 -14.63 17.88
C LEU A 8 24.20 -13.36 18.00
N PHE A 9 24.57 -12.44 18.88
CA PHE A 9 23.85 -11.18 19.05
C PHE A 9 23.88 -10.34 17.77
N GLY A 10 25.04 -10.26 17.10
CA GLY A 10 25.16 -9.56 15.81
C GLY A 10 24.31 -10.18 14.71
N LEU A 11 24.25 -11.52 14.63
CA LEU A 11 23.44 -12.23 13.64
C LEU A 11 21.94 -12.01 13.86
N VAL A 12 21.48 -12.07 15.11
CA VAL A 12 20.08 -11.82 15.47
C VAL A 12 19.70 -10.36 15.20
N ALA A 13 20.56 -9.40 15.56
CA ALA A 13 20.32 -7.99 15.27
C ALA A 13 20.24 -7.73 13.76
N CYS A 14 21.15 -8.30 12.96
CA CYS A 14 21.10 -8.22 11.49
C CYS A 14 19.80 -8.81 10.92
N ALA A 15 19.35 -9.97 11.41
CA ALA A 15 18.12 -10.61 10.95
C ALA A 15 16.88 -9.73 11.23
N ILE A 16 16.83 -9.10 12.41
CA ILE A 16 15.74 -8.18 12.77
C ILE A 16 15.76 -6.93 11.88
N ILE A 17 16.93 -6.34 11.66
CA ILE A 17 17.08 -5.15 10.80
C ILE A 17 16.64 -5.49 9.35
N ALA A 18 17.07 -6.64 8.82
CA ALA A 18 16.68 -7.08 7.50
C ALA A 18 15.16 -7.30 7.39
N MET A 19 14.54 -7.90 8.42
CA MET A 19 13.09 -8.09 8.48
C MET A 19 12.33 -6.76 8.46
N VAL A 20 12.76 -5.77 9.24
CA VAL A 20 12.16 -4.43 9.28
C VAL A 20 12.33 -3.72 7.93
N MET A 21 13.52 -3.79 7.33
CA MET A 21 13.81 -3.19 6.02
C MET A 21 12.92 -3.71 4.90
N ILE A 22 12.49 -4.98 4.96
CA ILE A 22 11.56 -5.56 3.99
C ILE A 22 10.10 -5.22 4.35
N TRP A 23 9.74 -5.28 5.64
CA TRP A 23 8.36 -5.08 6.07
C TRP A 23 7.89 -3.64 5.88
N VAL A 24 8.72 -2.64 6.20
CA VAL A 24 8.37 -1.22 6.08
C VAL A 24 7.92 -0.83 4.66
N PRO A 25 8.68 -1.11 3.57
CA PRO A 25 8.24 -0.79 2.21
C PRO A 25 7.01 -1.61 1.80
N TYR A 26 6.91 -2.88 2.20
CA TYR A 26 5.72 -3.70 1.94
C TYR A 26 4.45 -3.11 2.57
N ALA A 27 4.53 -2.72 3.84
CA ALA A 27 3.42 -2.09 4.55
C ALA A 27 3.05 -0.74 3.94
N LEU A 28 4.04 0.07 3.57
CA LEU A 28 3.82 1.38 2.94
C LEU A 28 3.15 1.25 1.58
N ILE A 29 3.62 0.33 0.72
CA ILE A 29 3.01 0.09 -0.60
C ILE A 29 1.58 -0.42 -0.44
N ASN A 30 1.33 -1.33 0.51
CA ASN A 30 -0.01 -1.86 0.76
C ASN A 30 -0.99 -0.76 1.23
N LEU A 31 -0.53 0.13 2.13
CA LEU A 31 -1.31 1.29 2.58
C LEU A 31 -1.58 2.28 1.44
N LEU A 32 -0.59 2.56 0.60
CA LEU A 32 -0.74 3.45 -0.55
C LEU A 32 -1.70 2.87 -1.60
N ARG A 33 -1.66 1.55 -1.83
CA ARG A 33 -2.56 0.85 -2.75
C ARG A 33 -4.01 0.95 -2.28
N GLN A 34 -4.25 0.80 -0.97
CA GLN A 34 -5.57 0.94 -0.37
C GLN A 34 -6.10 2.39 -0.46
N LYS A 35 -5.26 3.40 -0.19
CA LYS A 35 -5.63 4.82 -0.34
C LYS A 35 -5.90 5.22 -1.79
N ARG A 36 -5.17 4.65 -2.76
CA ARG A 36 -5.31 5.02 -4.18
C ARG A 36 -6.63 4.54 -4.77
N SER A 37 -7.09 3.35 -4.40
CA SER A 37 -8.39 2.83 -4.82
C SER A 37 -9.54 3.67 -4.25
N GLY A 38 -9.49 4.03 -2.96
CA GLY A 38 -10.49 4.91 -2.34
C GLY A 38 -10.57 6.30 -2.97
N LYS A 39 -9.41 6.94 -3.23
CA LYS A 39 -9.37 8.27 -3.86
C LYS A 39 -9.90 8.27 -5.30
N ALA A 40 -9.66 7.22 -6.07
CA ALA A 40 -10.11 7.17 -7.46
C ALA A 40 -11.65 7.06 -7.56
N HIS A 41 -12.28 6.30 -6.66
CA HIS A 41 -13.74 6.27 -6.54
C HIS A 41 -14.32 7.63 -6.13
N GLU A 42 -13.70 8.29 -5.17
CA GLU A 42 -14.15 9.59 -4.66
C GLU A 42 -14.10 10.67 -5.75
N ILE A 43 -13.03 10.70 -6.55
CA ILE A 43 -12.89 11.63 -7.68
C ILE A 43 -13.92 11.35 -8.77
N ALA A 44 -14.18 10.08 -9.11
CA ALA A 44 -15.18 9.71 -10.10
C ALA A 44 -16.61 10.09 -9.65
N ALA A 45 -16.93 9.87 -8.36
CA ALA A 45 -18.22 10.23 -7.79
C ALA A 45 -18.42 11.77 -7.75
N GLU A 46 -17.38 12.53 -7.39
CA GLU A 46 -17.42 13.99 -7.38
C GLU A 46 -17.70 14.55 -8.79
N ARG A 47 -17.03 14.04 -9.82
CA ARG A 47 -17.24 14.50 -11.21
C ARG A 47 -18.63 14.13 -11.75
N TYR A 48 -19.16 12.97 -11.37
CA TYR A 48 -20.54 12.59 -11.69
C TYR A 48 -21.55 13.54 -11.03
N ALA A 49 -21.35 13.89 -9.74
CA ALA A 49 -22.21 14.83 -9.03
C ALA A 49 -22.20 16.25 -9.63
N ARG A 50 -21.08 16.65 -10.24
CA ARG A 50 -20.95 17.91 -10.99
C ARG A 50 -21.56 17.85 -12.40
N GLY A 51 -22.02 16.69 -12.85
CA GLY A 51 -22.53 16.48 -14.21
C GLY A 51 -21.45 16.51 -15.30
N GLU A 52 -20.17 16.45 -14.91
CA GLU A 52 -19.03 16.39 -15.84
C GLU A 52 -18.86 14.98 -16.44
N LEU A 53 -19.53 13.99 -15.86
CA LEU A 53 -19.56 12.62 -16.36
C LEU A 53 -20.99 12.15 -16.61
N SER A 54 -21.18 11.43 -17.71
CA SER A 54 -22.40 10.67 -17.96
C SER A 54 -22.47 9.44 -17.05
N GLU A 55 -23.69 8.96 -16.76
CA GLU A 55 -23.92 7.76 -15.95
C GLU A 55 -23.18 6.54 -16.50
N ASN A 56 -23.10 6.40 -17.83
CA ASN A 56 -22.38 5.31 -18.48
C ASN A 56 -20.86 5.40 -18.27
N GLU A 57 -20.29 6.60 -18.35
CA GLU A 57 -18.86 6.82 -18.10
C GLU A 57 -18.51 6.56 -16.64
N TYR A 58 -19.37 6.99 -15.71
CA TYR A 58 -19.20 6.73 -14.29
C TYR A 58 -19.21 5.22 -13.98
N ARG A 59 -20.16 4.46 -14.55
CA ARG A 59 -20.20 3.00 -14.38
C ARG A 59 -18.98 2.29 -14.97
N GLN A 60 -18.48 2.72 -16.13
CA GLN A 60 -17.26 2.16 -16.71
C GLN A 60 -16.03 2.39 -15.83
N ILE A 61 -15.83 3.62 -15.33
CA ILE A 61 -14.71 3.94 -14.44
C ILE A 61 -14.83 3.14 -13.14
N ARG A 62 -16.03 3.05 -12.57
CA ARG A 62 -16.29 2.27 -11.37
C ARG A 62 -15.94 0.79 -11.57
N SER A 63 -16.39 0.19 -12.67
CA SER A 63 -16.10 -1.22 -12.99
C SER A 63 -14.60 -1.47 -13.20
N ASN A 64 -13.86 -0.51 -13.76
CA ASN A 64 -12.41 -0.61 -13.94
C ASN A 64 -11.62 -0.42 -12.64
N LEU A 65 -12.23 0.20 -11.62
CA LEU A 65 -11.62 0.39 -10.30
C LEU A 65 -11.88 -0.78 -9.34
N GLU A 66 -12.98 -1.51 -9.55
CA GLU A 66 -13.35 -2.71 -8.79
C GLU A 66 -12.73 -4.01 -9.35
N SER A 67 -12.17 -3.99 -10.57
CA SER A 67 -11.52 -5.14 -11.24
C SER A 67 -10.01 -5.15 -11.10
#